data_AF-T2MFV1-F1
#
_entry.id   AF-T2MFV1-F1
#
_cell.length_a   1.000
_cell.length_b   1.000
_cell.length_c   1.000
_cell.angle_alpha   90.00
_cell.angle_beta   90.00
_cell.angle_gamma   90.00
#
_symmetry.space_group_name_H-M   'P 1'
#
loop_
_entity.id
_entity.type
_entity.pdbx_description
1 polymer ?
#
loop_
_entity_poly.entity_id
_entity_poly.type
_entity_poly.pdbx_seq_one_letter_code
_entity_poly.pdbx_strand_id
1 'polypeptide(L)'
;MNTGPKHFFDSLDSSAYALFQASSDLKSVIEKWMQLNSEKKLSSGTKNLLSIEASIMTPIKPMLADACKSIEQAIKKCPNGMYSEIKYDGERVQVHKNGNKFEYYSRSLKSVQPHKIADITHYLPQACPGGDALILHGEVLLMDTSTNKPLPFGTLSIHKKSKFAEATVCYVIFDILQFNNESLLKRPLCERREILCKNVKEIKGRIVFSEMKEITKSDELQCQLKKVFSENLEGLVMKDIKSIYEPGKRHWLKIIKDYLQDGAMADTADLVVLGAYYGTGNKGGMMSVFLMGYYDQNQKKWLTVAKCGNGFDDDTIKKLQSSLQMKKISKDPDNVPSWLEVNRSLIPDFVAVDSKTSPVWEITGAEFSQSTTHTAAGISIRFPRVTKVRSDKDWKSATNLSQLQKLYNESKKTTDVDLAGQSSFIQSETLVSLESVSSSLTNPPSKESESSRKR
;
A
#
# COMPACT_ATOMS: atom_id res chain seq x y z
N MET A 1 -3.74 -17.80 -21.56
CA MET A 1 -5.04 -17.20 -21.93
C MET A 1 -5.22 -15.96 -21.07
N ASN A 2 -5.30 -14.74 -21.63
CA ASN A 2 -5.45 -13.49 -20.86
C ASN A 2 -6.87 -13.35 -20.26
N THR A 3 -7.36 -14.43 -19.68
CA THR A 3 -8.76 -14.65 -19.33
C THR A 3 -8.83 -14.91 -17.83
N GLY A 4 -9.01 -13.83 -17.06
CA GLY A 4 -9.24 -13.93 -15.61
C GLY A 4 -10.67 -14.39 -15.27
N PRO A 5 -10.96 -14.68 -13.99
CA PRO A 5 -12.27 -15.16 -13.53
C PRO A 5 -13.43 -14.28 -13.99
N LYS A 6 -13.23 -12.95 -14.05
CA LYS A 6 -14.24 -12.00 -14.53
C LYS A 6 -14.80 -12.38 -15.91
N HIS A 7 -13.93 -12.64 -16.89
CA HIS A 7 -14.35 -12.97 -18.25
C HIS A 7 -15.15 -14.28 -18.30
N PHE A 8 -14.79 -15.25 -17.45
CA PHE A 8 -15.51 -16.51 -17.35
C PHE A 8 -16.92 -16.29 -16.76
N PHE A 9 -17.03 -15.58 -15.64
CA PHE A 9 -18.32 -15.34 -15.02
C PHE A 9 -19.21 -14.40 -15.83
N ASP A 10 -18.65 -13.37 -16.46
CA ASP A 10 -19.38 -12.48 -17.37
C ASP A 10 -19.97 -13.24 -18.57
N SER A 11 -19.38 -14.37 -18.97
CA SER A 11 -19.94 -15.26 -20.01
C SER A 11 -21.13 -16.10 -19.52
N LEU A 12 -21.26 -16.32 -18.21
CA LEU A 12 -22.37 -17.07 -17.60
C LEU A 12 -23.57 -16.16 -17.35
N ASP A 13 -23.34 -15.04 -16.65
CA ASP A 13 -24.34 -14.01 -16.34
C ASP A 13 -23.61 -12.74 -15.85
N SER A 14 -24.17 -11.56 -16.14
CA SER A 14 -23.57 -10.28 -15.74
C SER A 14 -23.44 -10.08 -14.22
N SER A 15 -24.21 -10.82 -13.42
CA SER A 15 -24.16 -10.78 -11.96
C SER A 15 -23.35 -11.92 -11.32
N ALA A 16 -22.95 -12.94 -12.11
CA ALA A 16 -22.22 -14.10 -11.59
C ALA A 16 -20.83 -13.71 -11.04
N TYR A 17 -20.17 -12.72 -11.64
CA TYR A 17 -18.87 -12.27 -11.14
C TYR A 17 -19.01 -11.60 -9.77
N ALA A 18 -20.03 -10.76 -9.57
CA ALA A 18 -20.27 -10.10 -8.30
C ALA A 18 -20.58 -11.10 -7.18
N LEU A 19 -21.36 -12.15 -7.48
CA LEU A 19 -21.55 -13.26 -6.56
C LEU A 19 -20.24 -13.96 -6.22
N PHE A 20 -19.42 -14.28 -7.22
CA PHE A 20 -18.13 -14.91 -6.97
C PHE A 20 -17.19 -14.02 -6.16
N GLN A 21 -17.29 -12.70 -6.26
CA GLN A 21 -16.54 -11.81 -5.37
C GLN A 21 -17.05 -11.85 -3.93
N ALA A 22 -18.35 -12.08 -3.72
CA ALA A 22 -18.96 -12.17 -2.40
C ALA A 22 -18.79 -13.54 -1.74
N SER A 23 -18.80 -14.65 -2.49
CA SER A 23 -18.66 -16.00 -1.93
C SER A 23 -17.27 -16.61 -2.13
N SER A 24 -16.55 -16.23 -3.17
CA SER A 24 -15.31 -16.89 -3.62
C SER A 24 -15.42 -18.41 -3.82
N ASP A 25 -16.64 -18.94 -3.96
CA ASP A 25 -16.92 -20.36 -4.24
C ASP A 25 -17.53 -20.52 -5.62
N LEU A 26 -16.78 -21.15 -6.52
CA LEU A 26 -17.21 -21.44 -7.88
C LEU A 26 -18.41 -22.40 -7.92
N LYS A 27 -18.42 -23.43 -7.06
CA LYS A 27 -19.45 -24.46 -7.07
C LYS A 27 -20.81 -23.86 -6.69
N SER A 28 -20.85 -23.12 -5.58
CA SER A 28 -22.07 -22.43 -5.14
C SER A 28 -22.61 -21.45 -6.19
N VAL A 29 -21.74 -20.71 -6.89
CA VAL A 29 -22.17 -19.79 -7.95
C VAL A 29 -22.78 -20.53 -9.13
N ILE A 30 -22.18 -21.65 -9.57
CA ILE A 30 -22.70 -22.47 -10.66
C ILE A 30 -24.03 -23.11 -10.27
N GLU A 31 -24.13 -23.67 -9.06
CA GLU A 31 -25.37 -24.30 -8.56
C GLU A 31 -26.53 -23.29 -8.52
N LYS A 32 -26.31 -22.09 -7.98
CA LYS A 32 -27.30 -21.00 -7.97
C LYS A 32 -27.69 -20.58 -9.40
N TRP A 33 -26.71 -20.45 -10.29
CA TRP A 33 -26.97 -20.10 -11.70
C TRP A 33 -27.77 -21.19 -12.42
N MET A 34 -27.47 -22.48 -12.19
CA MET A 34 -28.22 -23.60 -12.75
C MET A 34 -29.66 -23.62 -12.25
N GLN A 35 -29.87 -23.40 -10.95
CA GLN A 35 -31.21 -23.32 -10.36
C GLN A 35 -32.04 -22.19 -10.99
N LEU A 36 -31.51 -20.98 -11.06
CA LEU A 36 -32.22 -19.85 -11.68
C LEU A 36 -32.51 -20.07 -13.18
N ASN A 37 -31.61 -20.72 -13.91
CA ASN A 37 -31.85 -21.04 -15.32
C ASN A 37 -32.90 -22.12 -15.51
N SER A 38 -33.04 -23.06 -14.57
CA SER A 38 -34.14 -24.02 -14.55
C SER A 38 -35.48 -23.32 -14.26
N GLU A 39 -35.51 -22.36 -13.34
CA GLU A 39 -36.71 -21.60 -12.98
C GLU A 39 -37.14 -20.60 -14.08
N LYS A 40 -36.19 -19.98 -14.79
CA LYS A 40 -36.46 -19.13 -15.97
C LYS A 40 -37.06 -19.90 -17.14
N LYS A 41 -36.82 -21.22 -17.25
CA LYS A 41 -37.49 -22.07 -18.25
C LYS A 41 -38.94 -22.38 -17.88
N LEU A 42 -39.31 -22.27 -16.60
CA LEU A 42 -40.67 -22.51 -16.11
C LEU A 42 -41.51 -21.23 -15.97
N SER A 43 -40.89 -20.06 -15.76
CA SER A 43 -41.60 -18.79 -15.61
C SER A 43 -41.20 -17.78 -16.69
N SER A 44 -42.15 -17.46 -17.57
CA SER A 44 -42.02 -16.37 -18.54
C SER A 44 -42.00 -15.03 -17.81
N GLY A 45 -40.83 -14.37 -17.78
CA GLY A 45 -40.77 -12.91 -17.79
C GLY A 45 -40.08 -12.17 -16.63
N THR A 46 -39.66 -12.79 -15.54
CA THR A 46 -39.01 -12.05 -14.43
C THR A 46 -37.51 -12.32 -14.37
N LYS A 47 -36.69 -11.29 -14.64
CA LYS A 47 -35.23 -11.31 -14.40
C LYS A 47 -34.97 -11.32 -12.89
N ASN A 48 -35.01 -12.50 -12.27
CA ASN A 48 -34.45 -12.66 -10.92
C ASN A 48 -32.93 -12.46 -11.00
N LEU A 49 -32.47 -11.29 -10.55
CA LEU A 49 -31.05 -11.02 -10.33
C LEU A 49 -30.56 -11.92 -9.19
N LEU A 50 -29.38 -12.51 -9.36
CA LEU A 50 -28.69 -13.23 -8.31
C LEU A 50 -28.50 -12.31 -7.09
N SER A 51 -29.14 -12.63 -5.95
CA SER A 51 -28.95 -11.85 -4.73
C SER A 51 -27.53 -12.06 -4.19
N ILE A 52 -26.77 -10.97 -4.12
CA ILE A 52 -25.41 -10.94 -3.57
C ILE A 52 -25.53 -11.01 -2.06
N GLU A 53 -25.62 -12.22 -1.54
CA GLU A 53 -25.59 -12.50 -0.11
C GLU A 53 -24.30 -13.23 0.23
N ALA A 54 -23.54 -12.67 1.17
CA ALA A 54 -22.37 -13.33 1.73
C ALA A 54 -22.81 -14.60 2.45
N SER A 55 -22.13 -15.71 2.18
CA SER A 55 -22.33 -16.94 2.93
C SER A 55 -21.30 -17.01 4.06
N ILE A 56 -21.76 -17.28 5.27
CA ILE A 56 -20.86 -17.48 6.40
C ILE A 56 -19.94 -18.67 6.14
N MET A 57 -18.74 -18.65 6.72
CA MET A 57 -17.67 -19.63 6.47
C MET A 57 -17.14 -19.70 5.03
N THR A 58 -17.61 -18.86 4.10
CA THR A 58 -17.07 -18.80 2.74
C THR A 58 -16.40 -17.43 2.53
N PRO A 59 -15.11 -17.37 2.13
CA PRO A 59 -14.36 -16.12 2.16
C PRO A 59 -14.88 -15.07 1.18
N ILE A 60 -14.97 -13.83 1.64
CA ILE A 60 -15.36 -12.68 0.82
C ILE A 60 -14.09 -12.03 0.25
N LYS A 61 -14.05 -11.68 -1.04
CA LYS A 61 -12.89 -10.96 -1.58
C LYS A 61 -12.67 -9.64 -0.82
N PRO A 62 -11.46 -9.37 -0.33
CA PRO A 62 -11.19 -8.15 0.41
C PRO A 62 -11.38 -6.92 -0.50
N MET A 63 -12.04 -5.89 0.03
CA MET A 63 -12.04 -4.57 -0.57
C MET A 63 -10.64 -3.96 -0.51
N LEU A 64 -10.20 -3.34 -1.59
CA LEU A 64 -8.83 -2.91 -1.81
C LEU A 64 -8.70 -1.38 -1.76
N ALA A 65 -7.48 -0.92 -1.56
CA ALA A 65 -7.15 0.50 -1.56
C ALA A 65 -6.28 0.87 -2.78
N ASP A 66 -6.67 1.93 -3.48
CA ASP A 66 -5.87 2.57 -4.53
C ASP A 66 -4.81 3.49 -3.91
N ALA A 67 -3.65 3.57 -4.55
CA ALA A 67 -2.63 4.53 -4.16
C ALA A 67 -3.12 5.95 -4.45
N CYS A 68 -3.06 6.82 -3.45
CA CYS A 68 -3.38 8.23 -3.57
C CYS A 68 -2.09 9.04 -3.47
N LYS A 69 -1.85 9.90 -4.46
CA LYS A 69 -0.58 10.62 -4.63
C LYS A 69 -0.60 12.02 -4.01
N SER A 70 -1.79 12.56 -3.74
CA SER A 70 -1.96 13.91 -3.22
C SER A 70 -3.17 14.01 -2.30
N ILE A 71 -3.14 15.00 -1.40
CA ILE A 71 -4.20 15.23 -0.41
C ILE A 71 -5.47 15.74 -1.10
N GLU A 72 -5.32 16.56 -2.13
CA GLU A 72 -6.42 17.08 -2.94
C GLU A 72 -7.14 15.96 -3.67
N GLN A 73 -6.41 14.96 -4.16
CA GLN A 73 -6.99 13.78 -4.79
C GLN A 73 -7.84 12.98 -3.79
N ALA A 74 -7.40 12.86 -2.53
CA ALA A 74 -8.15 12.16 -1.49
C ALA A 74 -9.47 12.89 -1.18
N ILE A 75 -9.42 14.21 -0.99
CA ILE A 75 -10.61 15.05 -0.74
C ILE A 75 -11.59 14.97 -1.91
N LYS A 76 -11.09 15.07 -3.15
CA LYS A 76 -11.93 14.99 -4.36
C LYS A 76 -12.64 13.65 -4.51
N LYS A 77 -11.99 12.55 -4.11
CA LYS A 77 -12.55 11.20 -4.20
C LYS A 77 -13.51 10.86 -3.05
N CYS A 78 -13.46 11.60 -1.94
CA CYS A 78 -14.33 11.42 -0.78
C CYS A 78 -15.10 12.71 -0.48
N PRO A 79 -16.10 13.09 -1.31
CA PRO A 79 -16.80 14.36 -1.18
C PRO A 79 -17.68 14.45 0.08
N ASN A 80 -18.06 13.31 0.66
CA ASN A 80 -18.92 13.26 1.85
C ASN A 80 -18.14 13.35 3.17
N GLY A 81 -16.84 13.60 3.12
CA GLY A 81 -15.92 13.34 4.23
C GLY A 81 -15.42 11.89 4.23
N MET A 82 -14.38 11.65 5.02
CA MET A 82 -13.71 10.35 5.07
C MET A 82 -13.28 9.98 6.48
N TYR A 83 -13.30 8.67 6.74
CA TYR A 83 -12.60 8.10 7.87
C TYR A 83 -11.14 7.85 7.50
N SER A 84 -10.26 8.37 8.34
CA SER A 84 -8.83 8.20 8.28
C SER A 84 -8.38 7.19 9.31
N GLU A 85 -7.86 6.06 8.84
CA GLU A 85 -7.33 5.02 9.71
C GLU A 85 -5.84 4.86 9.51
N ILE A 86 -5.12 4.55 10.60
CA ILE A 86 -3.71 4.16 10.52
C ILE A 86 -3.58 2.94 9.61
N LYS A 87 -2.60 3.00 8.69
CA LYS A 87 -2.22 1.85 7.88
C LYS A 87 -1.29 0.95 8.69
N TYR A 88 -1.84 -0.12 9.25
CA TYR A 88 -1.09 -1.12 9.99
C TYR A 88 -0.25 -2.01 9.03
N ASP A 89 1.03 -2.19 9.34
CA ASP A 89 1.97 -3.06 8.58
C ASP A 89 1.93 -4.49 9.15
N GLY A 90 0.79 -5.17 8.97
CA GLY A 90 0.54 -6.52 9.46
C GLY A 90 0.13 -7.51 8.38
N GLU A 91 -0.56 -8.57 8.80
CA GLU A 91 -1.22 -9.52 7.89
C GLU A 91 -2.73 -9.34 7.93
N ARG A 92 -3.33 -8.92 6.82
CA ARG A 92 -4.78 -8.83 6.69
C ARG A 92 -5.44 -10.20 6.87
N VAL A 93 -6.33 -10.28 7.86
CA VAL A 93 -7.10 -11.47 8.20
C VAL A 93 -8.58 -11.14 8.20
N GLN A 94 -9.35 -11.98 7.51
CA GLN A 94 -10.80 -12.01 7.56
C GLN A 94 -11.21 -13.18 8.46
N VAL A 95 -11.95 -12.87 9.52
CA VAL A 95 -12.38 -13.85 10.54
C VAL A 95 -13.85 -14.17 10.32
N HIS A 96 -14.15 -15.46 10.15
CA HIS A 96 -15.51 -15.99 10.10
C HIS A 96 -15.77 -16.77 11.40
N LYS A 97 -16.86 -16.45 12.08
CA LYS A 97 -17.34 -17.18 13.26
C LYS A 97 -18.75 -17.64 13.00
N ASN A 98 -19.03 -18.93 13.20
CA ASN A 98 -20.38 -19.48 13.20
C ASN A 98 -20.55 -20.38 14.44
N GLY A 99 -21.26 -19.89 15.46
CA GLY A 99 -21.30 -20.48 16.79
C GLY A 99 -19.89 -20.55 17.39
N ASN A 100 -19.40 -21.77 17.60
CA ASN A 100 -18.06 -22.05 18.14
C ASN A 100 -17.01 -22.35 17.05
N LYS A 101 -17.41 -22.38 15.77
CA LYS A 101 -16.49 -22.67 14.67
C LYS A 101 -15.88 -21.36 14.15
N PHE A 102 -14.55 -21.34 14.05
CA PHE A 102 -13.79 -20.19 13.53
C PHE A 102 -13.02 -20.58 12.28
N GLU A 103 -13.03 -19.70 11.29
CA GLU A 103 -12.20 -19.79 10.09
C GLU A 103 -11.52 -18.45 9.81
N TYR A 104 -10.28 -18.51 9.33
CA TYR A 104 -9.42 -17.36 9.18
C TYR A 104 -8.83 -17.35 7.78
N TYR A 105 -9.08 -16.27 7.04
CA TYR A 105 -8.69 -16.13 5.66
C TYR A 105 -7.71 -14.97 5.49
N SER A 106 -6.56 -15.25 4.88
CA SER A 106 -5.58 -14.23 4.51
C SER A 106 -6.09 -13.32 3.40
N ARG A 107 -5.35 -12.26 3.07
CA ARG A 107 -5.60 -11.41 1.89
C ARG A 107 -5.81 -12.20 0.58
N SER A 108 -5.13 -13.33 0.43
CA SER A 108 -5.22 -14.20 -0.75
C SER A 108 -6.32 -15.26 -0.65
N LEU A 109 -7.17 -15.17 0.37
CA LEU A 109 -8.26 -16.10 0.71
C LEU A 109 -7.79 -17.52 1.08
N LYS A 110 -6.49 -17.67 1.40
CA LYS A 110 -5.94 -18.92 1.94
C LYS A 110 -6.10 -18.95 3.45
N SER A 111 -6.28 -20.14 4.00
CA SER A 111 -6.33 -20.37 5.45
C SER A 111 -5.06 -19.84 6.14
N VAL A 112 -5.24 -19.13 7.25
CA VAL A 112 -4.14 -18.58 8.06
C VAL A 112 -3.59 -19.65 9.00
N GLN A 113 -2.27 -19.63 9.21
CA GLN A 113 -1.58 -20.60 10.06
C GLN A 113 -2.03 -20.50 11.53
N PRO A 114 -2.33 -21.62 12.22
CA PRO A 114 -2.90 -21.63 13.58
C PRO A 114 -2.13 -20.81 14.63
N HIS A 115 -0.79 -20.83 14.58
CA HIS A 115 0.06 -20.10 15.54
C HIS A 115 -0.11 -18.58 15.52
N LYS A 116 -0.69 -18.02 14.44
CA LYS A 116 -0.96 -16.58 14.30
C LYS A 116 -2.35 -16.18 14.80
N ILE A 117 -3.25 -17.14 15.01
CA ILE A 117 -4.68 -16.87 15.22
C ILE A 117 -5.22 -17.47 16.52
N ALA A 118 -4.48 -18.36 17.19
CA ALA A 118 -4.92 -19.03 18.41
C ALA A 118 -5.39 -18.05 19.50
N ASP A 119 -4.65 -16.96 19.71
CA ASP A 119 -5.02 -15.91 20.65
C ASP A 119 -6.35 -15.24 20.24
N ILE A 120 -6.55 -15.00 18.95
CA ILE A 120 -7.78 -14.40 18.41
C ILE A 120 -8.97 -15.33 18.66
N THR A 121 -8.82 -16.64 18.43
CA THR A 121 -9.86 -17.64 18.69
C THR A 121 -10.28 -17.66 20.17
N HIS A 122 -9.33 -17.45 21.08
CA HIS A 122 -9.59 -17.44 22.51
C HIS A 122 -10.28 -16.16 22.99
N TYR A 123 -9.85 -14.98 22.52
CA TYR A 123 -10.34 -13.69 23.01
C TYR A 123 -11.59 -13.19 22.27
N LEU A 124 -11.80 -13.57 21.01
CA LEU A 124 -12.92 -13.04 20.21
C LEU A 124 -14.32 -13.39 20.76
N PRO A 125 -14.58 -14.60 21.29
CA PRO A 125 -15.83 -14.90 21.99
C PRO A 125 -16.07 -13.99 23.20
N GLN A 126 -15.01 -13.61 23.92
CA GLN A 126 -15.08 -12.74 25.11
C GLN A 126 -15.34 -11.28 24.70
N ALA A 127 -14.74 -10.84 23.60
CA ALA A 127 -14.93 -9.52 23.04
C ALA A 127 -16.33 -9.33 22.44
N CYS A 128 -16.93 -10.38 21.86
CA CYS A 128 -18.24 -10.30 21.21
C CYS A 128 -19.18 -11.43 21.67
N PRO A 129 -19.72 -11.38 22.90
CA PRO A 129 -20.54 -12.46 23.45
C PRO A 129 -21.86 -12.71 22.70
N GLY A 130 -22.43 -11.68 22.05
CA GLY A 130 -23.72 -11.75 21.35
C GLY A 130 -23.64 -11.97 19.83
N GLY A 131 -22.45 -12.26 19.29
CA GLY A 131 -22.24 -12.46 17.85
C GLY A 131 -22.07 -13.93 17.51
N ASP A 132 -23.15 -14.65 17.21
CA ASP A 132 -23.10 -16.07 16.85
C ASP A 132 -22.57 -16.28 15.44
N ALA A 133 -23.03 -15.47 14.50
CA ALA A 133 -22.60 -15.47 13.11
C ALA A 133 -21.91 -14.14 12.79
N LEU A 134 -20.61 -14.14 12.49
CA LEU A 134 -19.83 -12.90 12.39
C LEU A 134 -18.76 -13.00 11.29
N ILE A 135 -18.65 -11.94 10.49
CA ILE A 135 -17.52 -11.75 9.57
C ILE A 135 -16.83 -10.42 9.89
N LEU A 136 -15.61 -10.51 10.41
CA LEU A 136 -14.76 -9.35 10.72
C LEU A 136 -13.61 -9.23 9.74
N HIS A 137 -13.21 -7.99 9.49
CA HIS A 137 -11.97 -7.66 8.80
C HIS A 137 -11.04 -6.88 9.72
N GLY A 138 -9.79 -7.32 9.73
CA GLY A 138 -8.76 -6.67 10.50
C GLY A 138 -7.36 -6.98 10.00
N GLU A 139 -6.40 -6.41 10.69
CA GLU A 139 -4.99 -6.68 10.52
C GLU A 139 -4.49 -7.43 11.76
N VAL A 140 -3.79 -8.54 11.55
CA VAL A 140 -3.08 -9.23 12.61
C VAL A 140 -1.67 -8.68 12.64
N LEU A 141 -1.24 -8.23 13.81
CA LEU A 141 0.09 -7.70 14.05
C LEU A 141 0.59 -8.15 15.42
N LEU A 142 1.87 -7.90 15.66
CA LEU A 142 2.50 -8.22 16.92
C LEU A 142 2.69 -6.91 17.70
N MET A 143 2.13 -6.83 18.90
CA MET A 143 2.24 -5.67 19.78
C MET A 143 3.28 -5.95 20.86
N ASP A 144 4.13 -4.97 21.11
CA ASP A 144 5.00 -4.97 22.28
C ASP A 144 4.15 -4.69 23.53
N THR A 145 4.22 -5.58 24.52
CA THR A 145 3.42 -5.45 25.75
C THR A 145 3.93 -4.36 26.70
N SER A 146 5.20 -3.97 26.59
CA SER A 146 5.81 -2.94 27.43
C SER A 146 5.46 -1.54 26.93
N THR A 147 5.50 -1.33 25.61
CA THR A 147 5.27 -0.02 24.97
C THR A 147 3.87 0.15 24.39
N ASN A 148 3.09 -0.92 24.24
CA ASN A 148 1.82 -0.96 23.50
C ASN A 148 1.94 -0.43 22.07
N LYS A 149 3.11 -0.59 21.44
CA LYS A 149 3.34 -0.20 20.04
C LYS A 149 3.37 -1.41 19.10
N PRO A 150 2.90 -1.25 17.86
CA PRO A 150 3.00 -2.31 16.86
C PRO A 150 4.47 -2.53 16.48
N LEU A 151 4.89 -3.80 16.41
CA LEU A 151 6.19 -4.18 15.88
C LEU A 151 6.18 -4.21 14.35
N PRO A 152 7.35 -4.05 13.69
CA PRO A 152 7.46 -4.06 12.23
C PRO A 152 7.00 -5.36 11.58
N PHE A 153 6.66 -5.30 10.29
CA PHE A 153 6.22 -6.47 9.52
C PHE A 153 7.26 -7.59 9.44
N GLY A 154 6.75 -8.82 9.33
CA GLY A 154 7.55 -10.04 9.28
C GLY A 154 7.98 -10.57 10.65
N THR A 155 7.73 -9.83 11.74
CA THR A 155 7.92 -10.30 13.13
C THR A 155 6.96 -11.43 13.52
N LEU A 156 5.82 -11.55 12.83
CA LEU A 156 4.82 -12.62 12.98
C LEU A 156 5.31 -14.03 12.58
N SER A 157 6.49 -14.16 11.97
CA SER A 157 7.07 -15.47 11.65
C SER A 157 7.48 -16.20 12.93
N ILE A 158 7.23 -17.52 13.02
CA ILE A 158 7.50 -18.36 14.22
C ILE A 158 8.90 -18.10 14.81
N HIS A 159 9.92 -18.11 13.96
CA HIS A 159 11.32 -17.89 14.37
C HIS A 159 11.61 -16.49 14.89
N LYS A 160 10.82 -15.48 14.49
CA LYS A 160 10.96 -14.09 14.94
C LYS A 160 10.11 -13.81 16.17
N LYS A 161 8.90 -14.39 16.29
CA LYS A 161 8.09 -14.31 17.51
C LYS A 161 8.85 -14.79 18.75
N SER A 162 9.60 -15.89 18.64
CA SER A 162 10.42 -16.41 19.75
C SER A 162 11.52 -15.46 20.24
N LYS A 163 11.89 -14.44 19.45
CA LYS A 163 12.90 -13.44 19.84
C LYS A 163 12.31 -12.27 20.62
N PHE A 164 11.00 -12.11 20.62
CA PHE A 164 10.31 -11.06 21.37
C PHE A 164 9.53 -11.74 22.50
N ALA A 165 10.10 -11.79 23.70
CA ALA A 165 9.44 -12.39 24.86
C ALA A 165 8.25 -11.55 25.34
N GLU A 166 8.30 -10.23 25.15
CA GLU A 166 7.31 -9.24 25.61
C GLU A 166 6.38 -8.81 24.47
N ALA A 167 5.77 -9.78 23.80
CA ALA A 167 5.13 -9.54 22.52
C ALA A 167 3.88 -10.41 22.35
N THR A 168 2.74 -9.78 22.10
CA THR A 168 1.46 -10.47 21.94
C THR A 168 0.89 -10.28 20.55
N VAL A 169 0.19 -11.30 20.06
CA VAL A 169 -0.59 -11.16 18.83
C VAL A 169 -1.80 -10.28 19.14
N CYS A 170 -1.97 -9.24 18.33
CA CYS A 170 -3.10 -8.32 18.40
C CYS A 170 -3.85 -8.33 17.07
N TYR A 171 -5.17 -8.39 17.15
CA TYR A 171 -6.07 -8.26 16.03
C TYR A 171 -6.70 -6.86 16.05
N VAL A 172 -6.32 -6.04 15.08
CA VAL A 172 -6.83 -4.69 14.89
C VAL A 172 -7.99 -4.74 13.92
N ILE A 173 -9.21 -4.62 14.43
CA ILE A 173 -10.43 -4.72 13.64
C ILE A 173 -10.75 -3.37 13.02
N PHE A 174 -10.92 -3.34 11.70
CA PHE A 174 -11.28 -2.13 10.97
C PHE A 174 -12.61 -2.21 10.23
N ASP A 175 -13.24 -3.37 10.12
CA ASP A 175 -14.54 -3.51 9.47
C ASP A 175 -15.34 -4.73 9.94
N ILE A 176 -16.66 -4.68 9.76
CA ILE A 176 -17.62 -5.76 9.98
C ILE A 176 -18.50 -5.92 8.73
N LEU A 177 -18.58 -7.15 8.22
CA LEU A 177 -19.29 -7.44 6.96
C LEU A 177 -20.59 -8.18 7.17
N GLN A 178 -20.70 -8.93 8.27
CA GLN A 178 -21.89 -9.67 8.63
C GLN A 178 -21.97 -9.74 10.15
N PHE A 179 -23.16 -9.53 10.69
CA PHE A 179 -23.47 -9.69 12.11
C PHE A 179 -24.78 -10.46 12.28
N ASN A 180 -24.70 -11.60 12.94
CA ASN A 180 -25.73 -12.62 13.03
C ASN A 180 -26.32 -12.97 11.64
N ASN A 181 -27.63 -12.80 11.49
CA ASN A 181 -28.34 -13.13 10.26
C ASN A 181 -28.38 -11.97 9.25
N GLU A 182 -27.65 -10.87 9.53
CA GLU A 182 -27.68 -9.69 8.68
C GLU A 182 -26.35 -9.45 7.95
N SER A 183 -26.44 -9.37 6.62
CA SER A 183 -25.34 -8.93 5.75
C SER A 183 -25.24 -7.41 5.78
N LEU A 184 -24.07 -6.90 6.14
CA LEU A 184 -23.81 -5.47 6.24
C LEU A 184 -23.14 -4.90 4.99
N LEU A 185 -22.86 -5.71 3.96
CA LEU A 185 -22.10 -5.28 2.76
C LEU A 185 -22.67 -4.04 2.08
N LYS A 186 -24.00 -3.91 2.03
CA LYS A 186 -24.70 -2.78 1.38
C LYS A 186 -24.89 -1.58 2.31
N ARG A 187 -24.55 -1.71 3.60
CA ARG A 187 -24.67 -0.61 4.56
C ARG A 187 -23.48 0.34 4.45
N PRO A 188 -23.68 1.66 4.63
CA PRO A 188 -22.62 2.65 4.72
C PRO A 188 -21.57 2.30 5.78
N LEU A 189 -20.31 2.70 5.55
CA LEU A 189 -19.21 2.47 6.49
C LEU A 189 -19.48 3.06 7.89
N CYS A 190 -20.12 4.23 8.00
CA CYS A 190 -20.52 4.79 9.30
C CYS A 190 -21.40 3.82 10.11
N GLU A 191 -22.46 3.28 9.51
CA GLU A 191 -23.35 2.32 10.16
C GLU A 191 -22.62 1.02 10.53
N ARG A 192 -21.75 0.53 9.64
CA ARG A 192 -20.95 -0.68 9.92
C ARG A 192 -20.02 -0.46 11.11
N ARG A 193 -19.40 0.72 11.20
CA ARG A 193 -18.53 1.08 12.32
C ARG A 193 -19.32 1.21 13.63
N GLU A 194 -20.50 1.80 13.61
CA GLU A 194 -21.38 1.88 14.78
C GLU A 194 -21.77 0.48 15.29
N ILE A 195 -22.16 -0.42 14.39
CA ILE A 195 -22.48 -1.82 14.72
C ILE A 195 -21.27 -2.53 15.31
N LEU A 196 -20.08 -2.31 14.75
CA LEU A 196 -18.84 -2.88 15.27
C LEU A 196 -18.58 -2.40 16.72
N CYS A 197 -18.60 -1.09 16.96
CA CYS A 197 -18.34 -0.52 18.28
C CYS A 197 -19.39 -0.90 19.33
N LYS A 198 -20.65 -1.09 18.92
CA LYS A 198 -21.75 -1.47 19.83
C LYS A 198 -21.66 -2.93 20.27
N ASN A 199 -21.20 -3.82 19.40
CA ASN A 199 -21.27 -5.27 19.61
C ASN A 199 -19.94 -5.92 20.01
N VAL A 200 -18.81 -5.28 19.72
CA VAL A 200 -17.47 -5.78 20.07
C VAL A 200 -16.87 -4.89 21.17
N LYS A 201 -16.28 -5.52 22.18
CA LYS A 201 -15.55 -4.85 23.26
C LYS A 201 -14.05 -5.01 23.03
N GLU A 202 -13.30 -3.92 23.19
CA GLU A 202 -11.85 -3.97 23.09
C GLU A 202 -11.23 -4.72 24.29
N ILE A 203 -10.29 -5.59 23.99
CA ILE A 203 -9.43 -6.27 24.95
C ILE A 203 -8.00 -5.79 24.67
N LYS A 204 -7.50 -4.91 25.55
CA LYS A 204 -6.19 -4.26 25.38
C LYS A 204 -5.09 -5.25 25.03
N GLY A 205 -4.30 -4.92 24.01
CA GLY A 205 -3.18 -5.74 23.52
C GLY A 205 -3.57 -7.00 22.74
N ARG A 206 -4.86 -7.32 22.62
CA ARG A 206 -5.37 -8.55 21.98
C ARG A 206 -6.37 -8.28 20.87
N ILE A 207 -7.46 -7.57 21.18
CA ILE A 207 -8.51 -7.23 20.21
C ILE A 207 -8.79 -5.75 20.38
N VAL A 208 -8.46 -4.95 19.37
CA VAL A 208 -8.63 -3.50 19.41
C VAL A 208 -9.25 -3.03 18.11
N PHE A 209 -9.90 -1.87 18.11
CA PHE A 209 -10.32 -1.25 16.88
C PHE A 209 -9.17 -0.49 16.23
N SER A 210 -9.23 -0.34 14.91
CA SER A 210 -8.35 0.61 14.24
C SER A 210 -8.61 2.02 14.74
N GLU A 211 -7.56 2.74 15.14
CA GLU A 211 -7.66 4.19 15.39
C GLU A 211 -8.17 4.88 14.12
N MET A 212 -9.32 5.52 14.26
CA MET A 212 -10.08 6.12 13.17
C MET A 212 -10.43 7.55 13.57
N LYS A 213 -10.17 8.49 12.66
CA LYS A 213 -10.57 9.89 12.80
C LYS A 213 -11.41 10.31 11.61
N GLU A 214 -12.51 11.01 11.86
CA GLU A 214 -13.29 11.63 10.80
C GLU A 214 -12.57 12.89 10.32
N ILE A 215 -12.42 13.02 9.00
CA ILE A 215 -11.79 14.16 8.36
C ILE A 215 -12.69 14.70 7.27
N THR A 216 -12.90 16.02 7.31
CA THR A 216 -13.67 16.74 6.28
C THR A 216 -12.83 17.79 5.55
N LYS A 217 -11.70 18.23 6.14
CA LYS A 217 -10.85 19.30 5.61
C LYS A 217 -9.46 18.80 5.23
N SER A 218 -8.82 19.47 4.26
CA SER A 218 -7.44 19.18 3.83
C SER A 218 -6.43 19.31 4.97
N ASP A 219 -6.58 20.34 5.79
CA ASP A 219 -5.58 20.69 6.82
C ASP A 219 -5.57 19.67 7.96
N GLU A 220 -6.74 19.11 8.28
CA GLU A 220 -6.88 18.01 9.24
C GLU A 220 -6.18 16.74 8.74
N LEU A 221 -6.30 16.42 7.44
CA LEU A 221 -5.60 15.31 6.81
C LEU A 221 -4.10 15.52 6.80
N GLN A 222 -3.63 16.73 6.49
CA GLN A 222 -2.20 17.08 6.57
C GLN A 222 -1.65 16.90 7.99
N CYS A 223 -2.38 17.42 8.99
CA CYS A 223 -1.98 17.29 10.40
C CYS A 223 -1.92 15.81 10.84
N GLN A 224 -2.91 15.01 10.45
CA GLN A 224 -2.91 13.59 10.77
C GLN A 224 -1.79 12.82 10.06
N LEU A 225 -1.49 13.13 8.79
CA LEU A 225 -0.35 12.54 8.08
C LEU A 225 0.97 12.88 8.78
N LYS A 226 1.17 14.15 9.20
CA LYS A 226 2.35 14.56 9.97
C LYS A 226 2.50 13.75 11.26
N LYS A 227 1.41 13.58 12.02
CA LYS A 227 1.40 12.77 13.25
C LYS A 227 1.81 11.32 12.96
N VAL A 228 1.15 10.67 12.00
CA VAL A 228 1.40 9.26 11.64
C VAL A 228 2.85 9.03 11.20
N PHE A 229 3.40 9.93 10.37
CA PHE A 229 4.79 9.83 9.95
C PHE A 229 5.79 10.14 11.07
N SER A 230 5.47 11.07 11.99
CA SER A 230 6.31 11.33 13.17
C SER A 230 6.37 10.14 14.13
N GLU A 231 5.36 9.28 14.12
CA GLU A 231 5.29 8.04 14.91
C GLU A 231 5.89 6.83 14.18
N ASN A 232 6.51 7.02 13.01
CA ASN A 232 7.07 5.97 12.14
C ASN A 232 6.05 4.90 11.71
N LEU A 233 4.79 5.31 11.53
CA LEU A 233 3.74 4.45 10.99
C LEU A 233 3.72 4.53 9.45
N GLU A 234 3.28 3.47 8.79
CA GLU A 234 3.40 3.33 7.32
C GLU A 234 2.62 4.41 6.54
N GLY A 235 1.49 4.86 7.09
CA GLY A 235 0.65 5.88 6.48
C GLY A 235 -0.81 5.76 6.89
N LEU A 236 -1.71 6.20 6.02
CA LEU A 236 -3.15 6.23 6.26
C LEU A 236 -3.92 5.46 5.20
N VAL A 237 -5.04 4.86 5.61
CA VAL A 237 -6.09 4.35 4.72
C VAL A 237 -7.31 5.25 4.88
N MET A 238 -7.70 5.91 3.80
CA MET A 238 -8.88 6.77 3.74
C MET A 238 -10.06 6.02 3.15
N LYS A 239 -11.21 6.14 3.80
CA LYS A 239 -12.46 5.48 3.40
C LYS A 239 -13.58 6.52 3.42
N ASP A 240 -14.35 6.62 2.33
CA ASP A 240 -15.52 7.52 2.31
C ASP A 240 -16.55 7.05 3.34
N ILE A 241 -17.09 7.99 4.13
CA ILE A 241 -17.99 7.72 5.26
C ILE A 241 -19.24 6.94 4.81
N LYS A 242 -19.75 7.26 3.62
CA LYS A 242 -20.97 6.66 3.05
C LYS A 242 -20.68 5.49 2.11
N SER A 243 -19.42 5.08 1.96
CA SER A 243 -19.07 3.96 1.09
C SER A 243 -19.63 2.64 1.62
N ILE A 244 -20.19 1.86 0.70
CA ILE A 244 -20.57 0.46 0.93
C ILE A 244 -19.34 -0.44 0.79
N TYR A 245 -19.45 -1.70 1.24
CA TYR A 245 -18.38 -2.67 1.02
C TYR A 245 -18.54 -3.36 -0.32
N GLU A 246 -17.56 -3.17 -1.20
CA GLU A 246 -17.55 -3.81 -2.51
C GLU A 246 -16.41 -4.83 -2.62
N PRO A 247 -16.72 -6.14 -2.56
CA PRO A 247 -15.71 -7.19 -2.58
C PRO A 247 -14.80 -7.12 -3.81
N GLY A 248 -13.49 -7.06 -3.59
CA GLY A 248 -12.48 -7.04 -4.65
C GLY A 248 -12.37 -5.75 -5.47
N LYS A 249 -13.18 -4.71 -5.17
CA LYS A 249 -13.05 -3.38 -5.79
C LYS A 249 -12.01 -2.52 -5.06
N ARG A 250 -11.47 -1.51 -5.75
CA ARG A 250 -10.49 -0.55 -5.22
C ARG A 250 -11.16 0.81 -5.01
N HIS A 251 -11.90 0.97 -3.92
CA HIS A 251 -12.56 2.24 -3.59
C HIS A 251 -11.97 2.94 -2.37
N TRP A 252 -11.24 2.22 -1.50
CA TRP A 252 -10.46 2.87 -0.46
C TRP A 252 -9.23 3.54 -1.06
N LEU A 253 -8.64 4.47 -0.33
CA LEU A 253 -7.41 5.14 -0.72
C LEU A 253 -6.35 4.87 0.32
N LYS A 254 -5.10 4.74 -0.11
CA LYS A 254 -3.95 4.67 0.79
C LYS A 254 -2.97 5.78 0.45
N ILE A 255 -2.54 6.50 1.49
CA ILE A 255 -1.48 7.50 1.43
C ILE A 255 -0.34 6.93 2.26
N ILE A 256 0.79 6.66 1.63
CA ILE A 256 2.04 6.24 2.28
C ILE A 256 3.14 7.20 1.84
N LYS A 257 4.21 7.29 2.63
CA LYS A 257 5.33 8.22 2.39
C LYS A 257 5.83 8.16 0.94
N ASP A 258 5.93 6.96 0.39
CA ASP A 258 6.43 6.68 -0.97
C ASP A 258 5.64 7.32 -2.12
N TYR A 259 4.35 7.60 -1.93
CA TYR A 259 3.49 8.10 -3.01
C TYR A 259 3.31 9.61 -3.01
N LEU A 260 3.68 10.28 -1.92
CA LEU A 260 3.61 11.72 -1.83
C LEU A 260 4.70 12.33 -2.72
N GLN A 261 4.28 13.27 -3.58
CA GLN A 261 5.15 13.98 -4.53
C GLN A 261 5.96 13.05 -5.46
N ASP A 262 5.31 12.00 -6.00
CA ASP A 262 5.94 11.03 -6.91
C ASP A 262 7.21 10.36 -6.36
N GLY A 263 7.32 10.24 -5.03
CA GLY A 263 8.47 9.62 -4.37
C GLY A 263 9.61 10.59 -4.05
N ALA A 264 9.44 11.89 -4.26
CA ALA A 264 10.43 12.91 -3.89
C ALA A 264 10.72 12.96 -2.37
N MET A 265 9.78 12.52 -1.54
CA MET A 265 9.95 12.40 -0.08
C MET A 265 10.43 11.01 0.38
N ALA A 266 10.62 10.07 -0.54
CA ALA A 266 11.11 8.74 -0.23
C ALA A 266 12.63 8.71 -0.32
N ASP A 267 13.28 8.06 0.63
CA ASP A 267 14.73 7.89 0.61
C ASP A 267 15.13 7.08 -0.64
N THR A 268 15.93 7.69 -1.51
CA THR A 268 16.38 7.07 -2.77
C THR A 268 17.87 6.71 -2.70
N ALA A 269 18.23 5.65 -3.41
CA ALA A 269 19.62 5.26 -3.59
C ALA A 269 19.95 5.16 -5.07
N ASP A 270 21.02 5.82 -5.49
CA ASP A 270 21.54 5.75 -6.85
C ASP A 270 22.48 4.54 -6.94
N LEU A 271 22.02 3.47 -7.59
CA LEU A 271 22.72 2.19 -7.64
C LEU A 271 23.11 1.81 -9.06
N VAL A 272 24.22 1.10 -9.19
CA VAL A 272 24.76 0.61 -10.46
C VAL A 272 24.15 -0.74 -10.81
N VAL A 273 23.84 -0.95 -12.08
CA VAL A 273 23.39 -2.25 -12.60
C VAL A 273 24.58 -3.20 -12.69
N LEU A 274 24.57 -4.28 -11.90
CA LEU A 274 25.66 -5.28 -11.86
C LEU A 274 25.33 -6.54 -12.66
N GLY A 275 24.05 -6.86 -12.81
CA GLY A 275 23.60 -8.05 -13.52
C GLY A 275 22.10 -8.07 -13.77
N ALA A 276 21.62 -9.11 -14.42
CA ALA A 276 20.22 -9.26 -14.78
C ALA A 276 19.73 -10.71 -14.68
N TYR A 277 18.42 -10.86 -14.53
CA TYR A 277 17.71 -12.13 -14.52
C TYR A 277 16.67 -12.15 -15.63
N TYR A 278 16.37 -13.36 -16.10
CA TYR A 278 15.22 -13.54 -16.99
C TYR A 278 13.91 -13.18 -16.28
N GLY A 279 13.04 -12.50 -17.01
CA GLY A 279 11.65 -12.33 -16.62
C GLY A 279 10.87 -13.64 -16.69
N THR A 280 9.67 -13.62 -16.09
CA THR A 280 8.72 -14.73 -16.13
C THR A 280 7.46 -14.32 -16.89
N GLY A 281 6.73 -15.29 -17.46
CA GLY A 281 5.49 -15.04 -18.18
C GLY A 281 5.70 -14.21 -19.44
N ASN A 282 4.98 -13.09 -19.60
CA ASN A 282 5.07 -12.23 -20.78
C ASN A 282 6.46 -11.58 -20.98
N LYS A 283 7.28 -11.53 -19.92
CA LYS A 283 8.67 -11.05 -19.98
C LYS A 283 9.70 -12.20 -20.04
N GLY A 284 9.22 -13.43 -20.25
CA GLY A 284 10.05 -14.61 -20.43
C GLY A 284 11.05 -14.45 -21.56
N GLY A 285 12.31 -14.79 -21.30
CA GLY A 285 13.39 -14.67 -22.28
C GLY A 285 14.03 -13.28 -22.40
N MET A 286 13.47 -12.25 -21.75
CA MET A 286 14.08 -10.91 -21.67
C MET A 286 14.71 -10.67 -20.29
N MET A 287 15.76 -9.84 -20.23
CA MET A 287 16.31 -9.28 -19.00
C MET A 287 15.31 -8.28 -18.41
N SER A 288 14.52 -8.70 -17.42
CA SER A 288 13.46 -7.85 -16.85
C SER A 288 13.66 -7.54 -15.38
N VAL A 289 14.61 -8.19 -14.72
CA VAL A 289 14.93 -7.96 -13.32
C VAL A 289 16.42 -7.75 -13.20
N PHE A 290 16.85 -6.73 -12.48
CA PHE A 290 18.22 -6.27 -12.43
C PHE A 290 18.78 -6.37 -11.02
N LEU A 291 20.04 -6.77 -10.92
CA LEU A 291 20.82 -6.81 -9.68
C LEU A 291 21.52 -5.47 -9.53
N MET A 292 21.20 -4.75 -8.46
CA MET A 292 21.67 -3.40 -8.19
C MET A 292 22.68 -3.41 -7.04
N GLY A 293 23.70 -2.57 -7.13
CA GLY A 293 24.72 -2.46 -6.09
C GLY A 293 25.60 -1.21 -6.21
N TYR A 294 26.68 -1.19 -5.45
CA TYR A 294 27.66 -0.10 -5.47
C TYR A 294 29.09 -0.63 -5.38
N TYR A 295 30.05 0.22 -5.72
CA TYR A 295 31.46 -0.11 -5.66
C TYR A 295 32.04 0.23 -4.28
N ASP A 296 32.56 -0.77 -3.57
CA ASP A 296 33.29 -0.55 -2.33
C ASP A 296 34.78 -0.32 -2.62
N GLN A 297 35.25 0.89 -2.33
CA GLN A 297 36.65 1.28 -2.55
C GLN A 297 37.62 0.53 -1.63
N ASN A 298 37.17 0.12 -0.43
CA ASN A 298 38.02 -0.58 0.54
C ASN A 298 38.30 -2.01 0.09
N GLN A 299 37.24 -2.75 -0.28
CA GLN A 299 37.36 -4.12 -0.75
C GLN A 299 37.74 -4.23 -2.23
N LYS A 300 37.66 -3.12 -2.98
CA LYS A 300 37.81 -3.06 -4.44
C LYS A 300 36.87 -4.02 -5.18
N LYS A 301 35.66 -4.17 -4.65
CA LYS A 301 34.62 -5.07 -5.15
C LYS A 301 33.27 -4.37 -5.21
N TRP A 302 32.39 -4.93 -6.02
CA TRP A 302 31.00 -4.52 -6.11
C TRP A 302 30.14 -5.32 -5.15
N LEU A 303 29.39 -4.61 -4.30
CA LEU A 303 28.50 -5.20 -3.30
C LEU A 303 27.05 -5.03 -3.74
N THR A 304 26.23 -6.04 -3.46
CA THR A 304 24.82 -6.09 -3.88
C THR A 304 23.91 -5.48 -2.82
N VAL A 305 22.92 -4.71 -3.25
CA VAL A 305 21.96 -4.01 -2.37
C VAL A 305 20.53 -4.45 -2.62
N ALA A 306 20.12 -4.58 -3.90
CA ALA A 306 18.72 -4.85 -4.22
C ALA A 306 18.55 -5.61 -5.54
N LYS A 307 17.43 -6.31 -5.66
CA LYS A 307 16.94 -6.89 -6.92
C LYS A 307 15.69 -6.13 -7.35
N CYS A 308 15.75 -5.46 -8.50
CA CYS A 308 14.69 -4.56 -8.96
C CYS A 308 14.12 -5.01 -10.31
N GLY A 309 12.80 -5.21 -10.39
CA GLY A 309 12.11 -5.59 -11.63
C GLY A 309 10.91 -4.72 -11.98
N ASN A 310 10.63 -3.71 -11.15
CA ASN A 310 9.52 -2.78 -11.31
C ASN A 310 10.06 -1.37 -11.55
N GLY A 311 9.31 -0.53 -12.25
CA GLY A 311 9.66 0.88 -12.51
C GLY A 311 9.78 1.22 -13.99
N PHE A 312 10.17 0.25 -14.82
CA PHE A 312 10.20 0.41 -16.27
C PHE A 312 8.93 -0.08 -16.95
N ASP A 313 8.50 0.65 -17.98
CA ASP A 313 7.52 0.18 -18.94
C ASP A 313 8.11 -0.90 -19.87
N ASP A 314 7.24 -1.54 -20.64
CA ASP A 314 7.63 -2.67 -21.49
C ASP A 314 8.53 -2.23 -22.66
N ASP A 315 8.38 -1.00 -23.16
CA ASP A 315 9.20 -0.48 -24.26
C ASP A 315 10.62 -0.12 -23.78
N THR A 316 10.75 0.40 -22.58
CA THR A 316 12.05 0.62 -21.94
C THR A 316 12.76 -0.70 -21.69
N ILE A 317 12.06 -1.73 -21.20
CA ILE A 317 12.66 -3.06 -21.01
C ILE A 317 13.16 -3.65 -22.34
N LYS A 318 12.42 -3.48 -23.44
CA LYS A 318 12.89 -3.89 -24.77
C LYS A 318 14.15 -3.14 -25.19
N LYS A 319 14.19 -1.81 -25.01
CA LYS A 319 15.39 -0.99 -25.32
C LYS A 319 16.60 -1.44 -24.50
N LEU A 320 16.39 -1.76 -23.23
CA LEU A 320 17.44 -2.23 -22.33
C LEU A 320 18.09 -3.55 -22.77
N GLN A 321 17.39 -4.39 -23.55
CA GLN A 321 17.98 -5.63 -24.07
C GLN A 321 19.18 -5.37 -24.98
N SER A 322 19.12 -4.30 -25.77
CA SER A 322 20.18 -3.94 -26.72
C SER A 322 21.20 -2.97 -26.12
N SER A 323 20.79 -2.11 -25.17
CA SER A 323 21.68 -1.09 -24.62
C SER A 323 22.60 -1.61 -23.52
N LEU A 324 22.20 -2.66 -22.79
CA LEU A 324 23.00 -3.22 -21.70
C LEU A 324 23.94 -4.31 -22.21
N GLN A 325 25.24 -4.06 -22.08
CA GLN A 325 26.26 -5.07 -22.40
C GLN A 325 26.42 -6.06 -21.26
N MET A 326 25.83 -7.24 -21.43
CA MET A 326 25.73 -8.26 -20.39
C MET A 326 26.25 -9.60 -20.88
N LYS A 327 27.10 -10.26 -20.09
CA LYS A 327 27.59 -11.62 -20.32
C LYS A 327 26.67 -12.61 -19.60
N LYS A 328 26.17 -13.61 -20.33
CA LYS A 328 25.38 -14.70 -19.76
C LYS A 328 26.26 -15.63 -18.94
N ILE A 329 25.88 -15.87 -17.69
CA ILE A 329 26.53 -16.83 -16.77
C ILE A 329 25.56 -17.92 -16.29
N SER A 330 24.26 -17.81 -16.61
CA SER A 330 23.24 -18.84 -16.33
C SER A 330 23.15 -19.27 -14.85
N LYS A 331 23.38 -18.34 -13.92
CA LYS A 331 23.41 -18.59 -12.47
C LYS A 331 24.52 -19.54 -12.00
N ASP A 332 25.52 -19.77 -12.83
CA ASP A 332 26.67 -20.60 -12.50
C ASP A 332 27.64 -19.84 -11.56
N PRO A 333 27.88 -20.35 -10.33
CA PRO A 333 28.84 -19.75 -9.40
C PRO A 333 30.25 -19.64 -9.95
N ASP A 334 30.70 -20.59 -10.78
CA ASP A 334 32.07 -20.62 -11.29
C ASP A 334 32.34 -19.53 -12.34
N ASN A 335 31.25 -18.99 -12.91
CA ASN A 335 31.30 -17.92 -13.91
C ASN A 335 31.09 -16.52 -13.31
N VAL A 336 30.99 -16.39 -11.98
CA VAL A 336 30.88 -15.10 -11.30
C VAL A 336 32.23 -14.37 -11.35
N PRO A 337 32.29 -13.14 -11.88
CA PRO A 337 33.54 -12.39 -11.91
C PRO A 337 34.06 -12.06 -10.51
N SER A 338 35.39 -12.07 -10.35
CA SER A 338 36.05 -11.80 -9.05
C SER A 338 35.79 -10.39 -8.49
N TRP A 339 35.36 -9.45 -9.34
CA TRP A 339 34.99 -8.10 -8.95
C TRP A 339 33.60 -8.00 -8.31
N LEU A 340 32.75 -9.04 -8.40
CA LEU A 340 31.38 -9.05 -7.87
C LEU A 340 31.31 -9.93 -6.62
N GLU A 341 30.88 -9.34 -5.50
CA GLU A 341 30.58 -10.09 -4.28
C GLU A 341 29.07 -10.34 -4.15
N VAL A 342 28.66 -11.58 -4.39
CA VAL A 342 27.25 -11.98 -4.40
C VAL A 342 27.06 -13.33 -3.72
N ASN A 343 26.00 -13.44 -2.93
CA ASN A 343 25.62 -14.71 -2.31
C ASN A 343 25.05 -15.68 -3.35
N ARG A 344 25.25 -16.99 -3.14
CA ARG A 344 24.84 -18.05 -4.08
C ARG A 344 23.37 -17.99 -4.50
N SER A 345 22.49 -17.55 -3.61
CA SER A 345 21.04 -17.39 -3.87
C SER A 345 20.69 -16.22 -4.80
N LEU A 346 21.61 -15.27 -5.00
CA LEU A 346 21.44 -14.05 -5.80
C LEU A 346 22.33 -14.02 -7.04
N ILE A 347 22.93 -15.16 -7.42
CA ILE A 347 23.71 -15.20 -8.67
C ILE A 347 22.74 -14.95 -9.85
N PRO A 348 23.03 -13.94 -10.70
CA PRO A 348 22.15 -13.57 -11.79
C PRO A 348 22.31 -14.50 -13.02
N ASP A 349 21.37 -14.41 -13.96
CA ASP A 349 21.51 -15.10 -15.26
C ASP A 349 22.58 -14.42 -16.13
N PHE A 350 22.76 -13.11 -15.93
CA PHE A 350 23.70 -12.28 -16.66
C PHE A 350 24.46 -11.32 -15.73
N VAL A 351 25.70 -11.01 -16.07
CA VAL A 351 26.54 -10.04 -15.37
C VAL A 351 27.03 -8.98 -16.34
N ALA A 352 27.16 -7.73 -15.91
CA ALA A 352 27.68 -6.66 -16.74
C ALA A 352 29.07 -7.02 -17.29
N VAL A 353 29.31 -6.76 -18.58
CA VAL A 353 30.64 -7.00 -19.19
C VAL A 353 31.67 -6.07 -18.56
N ASP A 354 31.31 -4.80 -18.43
CA ASP A 354 32.08 -3.81 -17.69
C ASP A 354 31.18 -3.08 -16.67
N SER A 355 31.42 -3.42 -15.41
CA SER A 355 30.75 -2.81 -14.26
C SER A 355 30.91 -1.29 -14.17
N LYS A 356 31.99 -0.71 -14.73
CA LYS A 356 32.28 0.72 -14.64
C LYS A 356 31.58 1.55 -15.72
N THR A 357 31.15 0.93 -16.81
CA THR A 357 30.32 1.58 -17.86
C THR A 357 28.84 1.28 -17.70
N SER A 358 28.48 0.50 -16.68
CA SER A 358 27.10 0.17 -16.39
C SER A 358 26.32 1.40 -15.90
N PRO A 359 25.04 1.54 -16.31
CA PRO A 359 24.26 2.71 -15.96
C PRO A 359 23.94 2.75 -14.46
N VAL A 360 23.75 3.97 -13.96
CA VAL A 360 23.26 4.25 -12.61
C VAL A 360 21.76 4.51 -12.68
N TRP A 361 21.01 3.83 -11.82
CA TRP A 361 19.57 4.03 -11.68
C TRP A 361 19.24 4.47 -10.27
N GLU A 362 18.31 5.42 -10.19
CA GLU A 362 17.72 5.85 -8.94
C GLU A 362 16.67 4.81 -8.52
N ILE A 363 16.90 4.23 -7.35
CA ILE A 363 16.06 3.20 -6.76
C ILE A 363 15.36 3.77 -5.54
N THR A 364 14.04 3.71 -5.54
CA THR A 364 13.19 4.05 -4.40
C THR A 364 12.61 2.78 -3.81
N GLY A 365 12.47 2.74 -2.50
CA GLY A 365 11.74 1.69 -1.80
C GLY A 365 10.96 2.25 -0.60
N ALA A 366 10.23 1.36 0.06
CA ALA A 366 9.42 1.74 1.23
C ALA A 366 10.29 2.02 2.46
N GLU A 367 11.38 1.27 2.61
CA GLU A 367 12.33 1.42 3.73
C GLU A 367 13.66 0.74 3.38
N PHE A 368 14.71 1.14 4.10
CA PHE A 368 15.98 0.43 4.13
C PHE A 368 15.94 -0.61 5.26
N SER A 369 16.05 -1.88 4.88
CA SER A 369 15.89 -3.04 5.74
C SER A 369 17.20 -3.80 5.91
N GLN A 370 17.31 -4.60 6.97
CA GLN A 370 18.44 -5.52 7.12
C GLN A 370 18.14 -6.85 6.44
N SER A 371 19.05 -7.32 5.58
CA SER A 371 18.97 -8.60 4.89
C SER A 371 20.29 -9.35 4.97
N THR A 372 20.21 -10.66 5.23
CA THR A 372 21.37 -11.56 5.15
C THR A 372 21.66 -12.00 3.71
N THR A 373 20.77 -11.74 2.76
CA THR A 373 20.96 -12.15 1.36
C THR A 373 21.87 -11.19 0.58
N HIS A 374 21.92 -9.92 0.96
CA HIS A 374 22.68 -8.89 0.26
C HIS A 374 24.03 -8.63 0.95
N THR A 375 25.04 -8.30 0.17
CA THR A 375 26.45 -8.22 0.62
C THR A 375 26.86 -6.81 1.08
N ALA A 376 26.02 -5.80 0.82
CA ALA A 376 26.21 -4.40 1.25
C ALA A 376 26.01 -4.19 2.77
N ALA A 377 26.90 -4.74 3.59
CA ALA A 377 26.82 -4.69 5.06
C ALA A 377 25.46 -5.18 5.62
N GLY A 378 24.80 -6.07 4.88
CA GLY A 378 23.47 -6.57 5.18
C GLY A 378 22.34 -5.54 5.05
N ILE A 379 22.51 -4.46 4.29
CA ILE A 379 21.45 -3.47 4.00
C ILE A 379 20.80 -3.80 2.66
N SER A 380 19.47 -3.71 2.60
CA SER A 380 18.65 -3.96 1.42
C SER A 380 17.48 -2.99 1.35
N ILE A 381 16.96 -2.73 0.15
CA ILE A 381 15.79 -1.87 -0.06
C ILE A 381 14.51 -2.74 -0.11
N ARG A 382 13.47 -2.37 0.65
CA ARG A 382 12.16 -3.07 0.62
C ARG A 382 11.29 -2.53 -0.52
N PHE A 383 10.70 -3.44 -1.29
CA PHE A 383 9.90 -3.13 -2.49
C PHE A 383 10.60 -2.16 -3.46
N PRO A 384 11.84 -2.46 -3.88
CA PRO A 384 12.61 -1.56 -4.74
C PRO A 384 11.91 -1.35 -6.09
N ARG A 385 11.95 -0.11 -6.56
CA ARG A 385 11.43 0.32 -7.85
C ARG A 385 12.44 1.27 -8.48
N VAL A 386 12.63 1.15 -9.78
CA VAL A 386 13.38 2.17 -10.53
C VAL A 386 12.48 3.38 -10.71
N THR A 387 12.94 4.55 -10.24
CA THR A 387 12.24 5.82 -10.47
C THR A 387 12.80 6.54 -11.68
N LYS A 388 14.14 6.58 -11.80
CA LYS A 388 14.82 7.36 -12.83
C LYS A 388 16.10 6.69 -13.30
N VAL A 389 16.38 6.80 -14.60
CA VAL A 389 17.70 6.49 -15.17
C VAL A 389 18.57 7.74 -15.03
N ARG A 390 19.69 7.64 -14.32
CA ARG A 390 20.59 8.76 -14.02
C ARG A 390 21.70 8.82 -15.05
N SER A 391 21.43 9.49 -16.17
CA SER A 391 22.45 9.77 -17.20
C SER A 391 23.49 10.80 -16.76
N ASP A 392 23.21 11.53 -15.68
CA ASP A 392 24.08 12.52 -15.05
C ASP A 392 25.10 11.90 -14.09
N LYS A 393 24.98 10.61 -13.77
CA LYS A 393 25.83 9.91 -12.80
C LYS A 393 26.59 8.75 -13.41
N ASP A 394 27.76 8.51 -12.85
CA ASP A 394 28.62 7.37 -13.10
C ASP A 394 28.77 6.51 -11.83
N TRP A 395 29.47 5.39 -11.95
CA TRP A 395 29.70 4.50 -10.81
C TRP A 395 30.44 5.14 -9.62
N LYS A 396 31.21 6.21 -9.85
CA LYS A 396 31.93 6.92 -8.77
C LYS A 396 31.02 7.82 -7.96
N SER A 397 30.01 8.40 -8.61
CA SER A 397 29.00 9.29 -8.02
C SER A 397 27.73 8.56 -7.55
N ALA A 398 27.67 7.24 -7.78
CA ALA A 398 26.66 6.35 -7.20
C ALA A 398 26.76 6.28 -5.67
N THR A 399 25.67 5.85 -5.03
CA THR A 399 25.56 5.77 -3.57
C THR A 399 26.61 4.80 -3.01
N ASN A 400 27.40 5.25 -2.04
CA ASN A 400 28.42 4.42 -1.36
C ASN A 400 27.93 3.86 -0.01
N LEU A 401 28.77 3.05 0.66
CA LEU A 401 28.42 2.44 1.95
C LEU A 401 28.05 3.47 3.02
N SER A 402 28.82 4.54 3.15
CA SER A 402 28.58 5.55 4.20
C SER A 402 27.25 6.27 3.97
N GLN A 403 26.93 6.61 2.72
CA GLN A 403 25.63 7.16 2.35
C GLN A 403 24.50 6.16 2.59
N LEU A 404 24.69 4.89 2.22
CA LEU A 404 23.69 3.85 2.43
C LEU A 404 23.44 3.59 3.93
N GLN A 405 24.48 3.62 4.76
CA GLN A 405 24.36 3.53 6.22
C GLN A 405 23.69 4.76 6.81
N LYS A 406 23.98 5.96 6.26
CA LYS A 406 23.29 7.19 6.64
C LYS A 406 21.80 7.09 6.33
N LEU A 407 21.43 6.71 5.11
CA LEU A 407 20.03 6.46 4.70
C LEU A 407 19.36 5.40 5.59
N TYR A 408 20.05 4.30 5.90
CA TYR A 408 19.54 3.27 6.81
C TYR A 408 19.31 3.78 8.24
N ASN A 409 20.20 4.63 8.75
CA ASN A 409 20.08 5.21 10.08
C ASN A 409 19.04 6.34 10.12
N GLU A 410 18.93 7.16 9.08
CA GLU A 410 17.93 8.23 8.93
C GLU A 410 16.53 7.65 8.75
N SER A 411 16.41 6.59 7.95
CA SER A 411 15.21 5.73 7.88
C SER A 411 14.77 5.22 9.25
N LYS A 412 15.65 5.21 10.26
CA LYS A 412 15.34 4.87 11.66
C LYS A 412 15.22 6.08 12.61
N LYS A 413 15.71 7.27 12.25
CA LYS A 413 15.92 8.40 13.20
C LYS A 413 15.19 9.71 12.89
N THR A 414 14.91 10.07 11.63
CA THR A 414 14.47 11.45 11.28
C THR A 414 13.32 11.38 10.27
N THR A 415 12.09 11.88 10.50
CA THR A 415 11.53 13.01 11.31
C THR A 415 11.70 14.38 10.63
N ASP A 416 10.61 15.15 10.63
CA ASP A 416 10.30 16.43 9.94
C ASP A 416 9.99 16.39 8.43
N VAL A 417 8.70 16.18 8.13
CA VAL A 417 8.14 16.37 6.78
C VAL A 417 7.61 17.80 6.66
N ASP A 418 8.34 18.64 5.92
CA ASP A 418 7.88 19.97 5.54
C ASP A 418 6.84 19.86 4.41
N LEU A 419 5.59 19.57 4.78
CA LEU A 419 4.44 19.55 3.86
C LEU A 419 3.97 20.96 3.43
N ALA A 420 4.70 22.01 3.82
CA ALA A 420 4.32 23.42 3.58
C ALA A 420 4.58 23.93 2.15
N GLY A 421 5.22 23.14 1.28
CA GLY A 421 5.61 23.58 -0.08
C GLY A 421 4.47 23.83 -1.08
N GLN A 422 3.20 23.65 -0.70
CA GLN A 422 2.06 23.86 -1.60
C GLN A 422 1.46 25.28 -1.53
N SER A 423 1.86 26.14 -0.60
CA SER A 423 1.29 27.49 -0.49
C SER A 423 2.11 28.60 -1.15
N SER A 424 3.35 28.35 -1.60
CA SER A 424 4.22 29.40 -2.15
C SER A 424 4.17 29.56 -3.67
N PHE A 425 3.44 28.70 -4.41
CA PHE A 425 3.34 28.80 -5.87
C PHE A 425 2.09 29.53 -6.38
N ILE A 426 1.17 29.96 -5.50
CA ILE A 426 -0.07 30.62 -5.91
C ILE A 426 0.00 32.15 -5.75
N GLN A 427 0.98 32.70 -5.02
CA GLN A 427 1.10 34.15 -4.82
C GLN A 427 1.96 34.89 -5.87
N SER A 428 2.65 34.20 -6.78
CA SER A 428 3.53 34.85 -7.76
C SER A 428 2.93 35.07 -9.15
N GLU A 429 1.73 34.54 -9.45
CA GLU A 429 1.10 34.68 -10.78
C GLU A 429 -0.09 35.65 -10.83
N THR A 430 -0.41 36.36 -9.76
CA THR A 430 -1.52 37.34 -9.74
C THR A 430 -1.08 38.82 -9.67
N LEU A 431 0.21 39.11 -9.89
CA LEU A 431 0.74 40.49 -9.82
C LEU A 431 1.36 41.02 -11.13
N VAL A 432 1.19 40.33 -12.26
CA VAL A 432 1.67 40.80 -13.57
C VAL A 432 0.53 40.85 -14.57
N SER A 433 -0.50 41.69 -14.33
CA SER A 433 -1.55 41.97 -15.32
C SER A 433 -2.38 43.23 -15.02
N LEU A 434 -1.83 44.30 -14.40
CA LEU A 434 -2.61 45.54 -14.17
C LEU A 434 -1.81 46.86 -14.27
N GLU A 435 -0.65 46.88 -14.91
CA GLU A 435 0.07 48.13 -15.22
C GLU A 435 0.18 48.35 -16.74
N SER A 436 -0.93 48.72 -17.39
CA SER A 436 -0.88 49.43 -18.69
C SER A 436 -2.26 49.88 -19.17
N VAL A 437 -3.01 50.70 -18.42
CA VAL A 437 -4.07 51.52 -19.03
C VAL A 437 -4.21 52.89 -18.32
N SER A 438 -3.89 53.93 -19.09
CA SER A 438 -4.39 55.32 -19.04
C SER A 438 -4.10 56.20 -17.82
N SER A 439 -3.10 57.06 -18.03
CA SER A 439 -3.07 58.46 -17.65
C SER A 439 -4.26 59.26 -18.21
N SER A 440 -4.96 60.05 -17.37
CA SER A 440 -5.49 61.39 -17.73
C SER A 440 -6.36 62.04 -16.63
N LEU A 441 -6.02 63.30 -16.30
CA LEU A 441 -6.91 64.41 -15.84
C LEU A 441 -7.38 64.40 -14.36
N THR A 442 -6.87 65.22 -13.43
CA THR A 442 -7.04 66.68 -13.14
C THR A 442 -7.77 66.90 -11.80
N ASN A 443 -7.15 67.65 -10.87
CA ASN A 443 -7.75 68.32 -9.68
C ASN A 443 -8.91 69.29 -10.10
N PRO A 444 -9.78 69.87 -9.22
CA PRO A 444 -9.59 70.29 -7.80
C PRO A 444 -10.94 70.22 -6.97
N PRO A 445 -11.29 71.09 -5.96
CA PRO A 445 -10.53 72.00 -5.08
C PRO A 445 -10.86 71.89 -3.56
N SER A 446 -10.02 72.59 -2.78
CA SER A 446 -10.18 73.07 -1.40
C SER A 446 -11.35 74.05 -1.20
N LYS A 447 -11.95 74.08 0.00
CA LYS A 447 -12.69 75.24 0.51
C LYS A 447 -12.43 75.47 2.00
N GLU A 448 -12.04 76.72 2.29
CA GLU A 448 -12.04 77.37 3.59
C GLU A 448 -13.44 77.81 4.04
N SER A 449 -13.43 78.22 5.31
CA SER A 449 -14.36 78.71 6.31
C SER A 449 -15.57 79.62 5.99
N GLU A 450 -16.33 79.84 7.08
CA GLU A 450 -17.38 80.83 7.38
C GLU A 450 -18.82 80.41 7.04
N SER A 451 -19.86 80.68 7.84
CA SER A 451 -20.07 81.23 9.18
C SER A 451 -21.59 81.07 9.46
N SER A 452 -22.02 81.31 10.71
CA SER A 452 -23.35 81.85 11.05
C SER A 452 -24.60 80.94 11.06
N ARG A 453 -24.99 80.57 12.29
CA ARG A 453 -26.31 80.87 12.92
C ARG A 453 -27.56 80.97 12.01
N LYS A 454 -28.55 80.08 12.22
CA LYS A 454 -29.82 80.33 12.95
C LYS A 454 -30.87 79.25 12.64
N ARG A 455 -31.49 78.80 13.74
CA ARG A 455 -32.80 78.15 13.92
C ARG A 455 -32.96 76.70 13.49
#